data_AF-A0A7S3F112-F1
#
_entry.id   AF-A0A7S3F112-F1
#
_cell.length_a   1.000
_cell.length_b   1.000
_cell.length_c   1.000
_cell.angle_alpha   90.00
_cell.angle_beta   90.00
_cell.angle_gamma   90.00
#
_symmetry.space_group_name_H-M   'P 1'
#
loop_
_entity.id
_entity.type
_entity.pdbx_description
1 polymer ?
#
loop_
_entity_poly.entity_id
_entity_poly.type
_entity_poly.pdbx_seq_one_letter_code
_entity_poly.pdbx_strand_id
1 'polypeptide(L)'
;QDPAHRPFQVWKHTLGTSQLSDTLVYEDLDDLFNVECYTSRDGSLLFVESESKETTELHFLPADKPSTPLTTVRAREFGVRYDVDSHAPSRSLFLTSNADGNVNRELHVASH
;
A
#
# COMPACT_ATOMS: atom_id res chain seq x y z
N GLN A 1 5.99 -5.79 20.27
CA GLN A 1 6.53 -4.53 19.74
C GLN A 1 7.83 -4.89 19.05
N ASP A 2 7.99 -4.49 17.78
CA ASP A 2 9.19 -4.77 17.02
C ASP A 2 10.42 -4.04 17.62
N PRO A 3 11.65 -4.59 17.63
CA PRO A 3 12.81 -3.96 18.25
C PRO A 3 13.17 -2.60 17.66
N ALA A 4 12.80 -2.34 16.40
CA ALA A 4 13.01 -1.06 15.75
C ALA A 4 11.95 0.00 16.10
N HIS A 5 10.90 -0.35 16.87
CA HIS A 5 9.73 0.50 17.13
C HIS A 5 9.07 1.06 15.85
N ARG A 6 9.25 0.38 14.72
CA ARG A 6 8.69 0.75 13.43
C ARG A 6 7.23 0.30 13.30
N PRO A 7 6.42 0.96 12.46
CA PRO A 7 5.15 0.40 12.03
C PRO A 7 5.41 -0.75 11.06
N PHE A 8 4.90 -1.94 11.36
CA PHE A 8 5.14 -3.15 10.56
C PHE A 8 3.87 -3.95 10.27
N GLN A 9 2.72 -3.51 10.80
CA GLN A 9 1.44 -4.20 10.67
C GLN A 9 0.31 -3.21 10.39
N VAL A 10 -0.66 -3.64 9.58
CA VAL A 10 -1.96 -3.00 9.44
C VAL A 10 -3.02 -3.90 10.05
N TRP A 11 -3.83 -3.34 10.92
CA TRP A 11 -4.93 -4.04 11.60
C TRP A 11 -6.27 -3.41 11.24
N LYS A 12 -7.29 -4.25 11.08
CA LYS A 12 -8.68 -3.82 10.89
C LYS A 12 -9.44 -3.93 12.20
N HIS A 13 -9.96 -2.80 12.67
CA HIS A 13 -10.85 -2.71 13.81
C HIS A 13 -12.30 -2.49 13.35
N THR A 14 -13.26 -3.16 14.00
CA THR A 14 -14.69 -2.90 13.81
C THR A 14 -15.22 -2.04 14.95
N LEU A 15 -15.82 -0.88 14.64
CA LEU A 15 -16.31 0.02 15.68
C LEU A 15 -17.31 -0.68 16.60
N GLY A 16 -17.09 -0.53 17.91
CA GLY A 16 -17.93 -1.14 18.95
C GLY A 16 -17.54 -2.57 19.32
N THR A 17 -16.55 -3.18 18.67
CA THR A 17 -16.00 -4.48 19.09
C THR A 17 -14.81 -4.29 20.03
N SER A 18 -14.40 -5.38 20.71
CA SER A 18 -13.14 -5.38 21.45
C SER A 18 -11.96 -5.34 20.48
N GLN A 19 -10.84 -4.72 20.87
CA GLN A 19 -9.58 -4.75 20.11
C GLN A 19 -9.05 -6.18 19.92
N LEU A 20 -9.40 -7.12 20.81
CA LEU A 20 -9.06 -8.53 20.66
C LEU A 20 -9.74 -9.20 19.46
N SER A 21 -10.74 -8.55 18.87
CA SER A 21 -11.42 -8.99 17.66
C SER A 21 -10.84 -8.38 16.38
N ASP A 22 -9.79 -7.57 16.50
CA ASP A 22 -9.14 -6.95 15.35
C ASP A 22 -8.48 -8.01 14.48
N THR A 23 -8.54 -7.80 13.17
CA THR A 23 -7.99 -8.73 12.19
C THR A 23 -6.72 -8.15 11.61
N LEU A 24 -5.62 -8.91 11.61
CA LEU A 24 -4.40 -8.53 10.91
C LEU A 24 -4.67 -8.52 9.40
N VAL A 25 -4.39 -7.41 8.73
CA VAL A 25 -4.59 -7.22 7.29
C VAL A 25 -3.29 -7.43 6.53
N TYR A 26 -2.18 -6.90 7.06
CA TYR A 26 -0.88 -6.96 6.43
C TYR A 26 0.22 -6.91 7.49
N GLU A 27 1.34 -7.58 7.22
CA GLU A 27 2.54 -7.59 8.05
C GLU A 27 3.78 -7.62 7.15
N ASP A 28 4.78 -6.79 7.44
CA ASP A 28 6.11 -6.89 6.84
C ASP A 28 7.18 -7.07 7.93
N LEU A 29 7.76 -8.27 7.95
CA LEU A 29 8.77 -8.67 8.94
C LEU A 29 10.19 -8.24 8.56
N ASP A 30 10.39 -7.59 7.41
CA ASP A 30 11.68 -7.03 7.03
C ASP A 30 11.91 -5.68 7.74
N ASP A 31 12.95 -5.62 8.57
CA ASP A 31 13.27 -4.45 9.38
C ASP A 31 13.71 -3.22 8.59
N LEU A 32 13.96 -3.36 7.28
CA LEU A 32 14.22 -2.24 6.39
C LEU A 32 12.94 -1.51 5.96
N PHE A 33 11.77 -2.11 6.15
CA PHE A 33 10.51 -1.62 5.62
C PHE A 33 9.60 -1.10 6.72
N ASN A 34 9.02 0.08 6.49
CA ASN A 34 7.93 0.62 7.29
C ASN A 34 6.61 0.37 6.57
N VAL A 35 5.57 0.07 7.34
CA VAL A 35 4.22 -0.16 6.81
C VAL A 35 3.31 1.01 7.11
N GLU A 36 2.62 1.53 6.11
CA GLU A 36 1.61 2.58 6.23
C GLU A 36 0.30 2.17 5.54
N CYS A 37 -0.82 2.74 5.97
CA CYS A 37 -2.10 2.63 5.25
C CYS A 37 -2.78 3.99 5.12
N TYR A 38 -3.33 4.26 3.94
CA TYR A 38 -4.00 5.52 3.62
C TYR A 38 -5.08 5.30 2.56
N THR A 39 -5.94 6.29 2.36
CA THR A 39 -6.96 6.24 1.30
C THR A 39 -6.50 7.02 0.08
N SER A 40 -6.97 6.61 -1.10
CA SER A 40 -6.85 7.43 -2.30
C SER A 40 -7.48 8.81 -2.12
N ARG A 41 -7.10 9.78 -2.96
CA ARG A 41 -7.64 11.15 -2.88
C ARG A 41 -9.16 11.20 -3.06
N ASP A 42 -9.71 10.31 -3.86
CA ASP A 42 -11.16 10.20 -4.10
C ASP A 42 -11.89 9.30 -3.07
N GLY A 43 -11.16 8.68 -2.14
CA GLY A 43 -11.70 7.79 -1.12
C GLY A 43 -12.21 6.44 -1.63
N SER A 44 -11.99 6.11 -2.91
CA SER A 44 -12.47 4.85 -3.50
C SER A 44 -11.61 3.63 -3.13
N LEU A 45 -10.32 3.84 -2.87
CA LEU A 45 -9.36 2.78 -2.53
C LEU A 45 -8.71 3.04 -1.18
N LEU A 46 -8.40 1.94 -0.49
CA LEU A 46 -7.45 1.92 0.63
C LEU A 46 -6.17 1.29 0.13
N PHE A 47 -5.05 1.96 0.38
CA PHE A 47 -3.70 1.51 0.09
C PHE A 47 -3.02 1.01 1.37
N VAL A 48 -2.21 -0.04 1.20
CA VAL A 48 -1.23 -0.50 2.19
C VAL A 48 0.13 -0.47 1.52
N GLU A 49 1.04 0.31 2.08
CA GLU A 49 2.39 0.53 1.57
C GLU A 49 3.41 -0.11 2.49
N SER A 50 4.34 -0.86 1.90
CA SER A 50 5.58 -1.30 2.55
C SER A 50 6.76 -0.60 1.85
N GLU A 51 7.41 0.33 2.54
CA GLU A 51 8.48 1.17 1.97
C GLU A 51 9.77 1.07 2.79
N SER A 52 10.89 0.90 2.08
CA SER A 52 12.24 1.18 2.56
C SER A 52 12.83 2.40 1.83
N LYS A 53 14.04 2.83 2.19
CA LYS A 53 14.71 3.97 1.52
C LYS A 53 14.79 3.83 -0.01
N GLU A 54 14.87 2.61 -0.51
CA GLU A 54 15.17 2.29 -1.91
C GLU A 54 14.09 1.44 -2.60
N THR A 55 13.05 1.00 -1.89
CA THR A 55 12.09 0.04 -2.45
C THR A 55 10.70 0.23 -1.89
N THR A 56 9.71 0.21 -2.78
CA THR A 56 8.29 0.30 -2.42
C THR A 56 7.55 -0.97 -2.87
N GLU A 57 6.59 -1.43 -2.07
CA GLU A 57 5.55 -2.38 -2.45
C GLU A 57 4.19 -1.84 -1.99
N LEU A 58 3.27 -1.69 -2.93
CA LEU A 58 1.93 -1.16 -2.68
C LEU A 58 0.87 -2.21 -2.99
N HIS A 59 -0.07 -2.29 -2.08
CA HIS A 59 -1.27 -3.11 -2.18
C HIS A 59 -2.50 -2.22 -2.06
N PHE A 60 -3.62 -2.61 -2.66
CA PHE A 60 -4.87 -1.86 -2.56
C PHE A 60 -6.09 -2.77 -2.39
N LEU A 61 -7.16 -2.18 -1.87
CA LEU A 61 -8.50 -2.77 -1.85
C LEU A 61 -9.58 -1.68 -1.99
N PRO A 62 -10.80 -2.00 -2.42
CA PRO A 62 -11.92 -1.05 -2.42
C PRO A 62 -12.26 -0.61 -0.99
N ALA A 63 -12.30 0.70 -0.74
CA ALA A 63 -12.55 1.24 0.59
C ALA A 63 -13.95 0.87 1.14
N ASP A 64 -14.91 0.60 0.24
CA ASP A 64 -16.26 0.14 0.58
C ASP A 64 -16.35 -1.37 0.88
N LYS A 65 -15.26 -2.13 0.64
CA LYS A 65 -15.18 -3.58 0.87
C LYS A 65 -13.89 -3.96 1.62
N PRO A 66 -13.71 -3.51 2.88
CA PRO A 66 -12.51 -3.76 3.69
C PRO A 66 -12.36 -5.22 4.16
N SER A 67 -13.21 -6.13 3.68
CA SER A 67 -13.07 -7.59 3.84
C SER A 67 -12.46 -8.27 2.61
N THR A 68 -12.26 -7.55 1.51
CA THR A 68 -11.61 -8.09 0.32
C THR A 68 -10.10 -8.26 0.56
N PRO A 69 -9.48 -9.31 -0.01
CA PRO A 69 -8.03 -9.45 0.02
C PRO A 69 -7.34 -8.26 -0.67
N LEU A 70 -6.15 -7.93 -0.17
CA LEU A 70 -5.27 -6.96 -0.81
C LEU A 70 -4.88 -7.43 -2.21
N THR A 71 -4.90 -6.49 -3.16
CA THR A 71 -4.37 -6.68 -4.51
C THR A 71 -3.04 -5.96 -4.63
N THR A 72 -1.98 -6.68 -4.97
CA THR A 72 -0.65 -6.10 -5.18
C THR A 72 -0.62 -5.30 -6.49
N VAL A 73 -0.18 -4.04 -6.44
CA VAL A 73 0.01 -3.21 -7.64
C VAL A 73 1.17 -3.73 -8.47
N ARG A 74 2.31 -3.95 -7.82
CA ARG A 74 3.55 -4.49 -8.38
C ARG A 74 4.32 -5.16 -7.26
N ALA A 75 4.92 -6.32 -7.52
CA ALA A 75 5.78 -6.96 -6.53
C ALA A 75 7.03 -6.11 -6.27
N ARG A 76 7.55 -6.15 -5.04
CA ARG A 76 8.79 -5.42 -4.69
C ARG A 76 9.95 -5.82 -5.59
N GLU A 77 10.75 -4.84 -5.97
CA GLU A 77 12.00 -5.02 -6.69
C GLU A 77 13.04 -4.07 -6.10
N PHE A 78 14.22 -4.60 -5.75
CA PHE A 78 15.26 -3.82 -5.10
C PHE A 78 15.67 -2.61 -5.97
N GLY A 79 15.75 -1.43 -5.35
CA GLY A 79 16.05 -0.17 -6.01
C GLY A 79 14.87 0.48 -6.76
N VAL A 80 13.71 -0.19 -6.82
CA VAL A 80 12.51 0.36 -7.44
C VAL A 80 11.58 0.96 -6.40
N ARG A 81 11.39 2.27 -6.53
CA ARG A 81 10.42 3.06 -5.80
C ARG A 81 9.31 3.50 -6.72
N TYR A 82 8.10 3.52 -6.19
CA TYR A 82 6.97 4.01 -6.94
C TYR A 82 5.84 4.50 -6.04
N ASP A 83 5.08 5.45 -6.56
CA ASP A 83 3.89 6.02 -5.91
C ASP A 83 2.65 5.66 -6.73
N VAL A 84 1.50 5.46 -6.06
CA VAL A 84 0.23 5.13 -6.71
C VAL A 84 -0.88 6.05 -6.20
N ASP A 85 -1.71 6.54 -7.12
CA ASP A 85 -2.98 7.21 -6.77
C ASP A 85 -4.10 6.71 -7.70
N SER A 86 -5.35 6.82 -7.24
CA SER A 86 -6.51 6.45 -8.04
C SER A 86 -7.01 7.61 -8.89
N HIS A 87 -7.63 7.27 -10.01
CA HIS A 87 -8.36 8.19 -10.85
C HIS A 87 -9.81 7.73 -11.00
N ALA A 88 -10.67 8.16 -10.07
CA ALA A 88 -12.10 7.86 -10.06
C ALA A 88 -12.81 7.98 -11.43
N PRO A 89 -12.59 9.02 -12.25
CA PRO A 89 -13.30 9.15 -13.52
C PRO A 89 -13.07 7.98 -14.50
N SER A 90 -11.93 7.31 -14.42
CA SER A 90 -11.57 6.20 -15.33
C SER A 90 -11.35 4.86 -14.63
N ARG A 91 -11.48 4.79 -13.29
CA ARG A 91 -11.09 3.62 -12.48
C ARG A 91 -9.69 3.12 -12.86
N SER A 92 -8.75 4.06 -12.96
CA SER A 92 -7.36 3.76 -13.27
C SER A 92 -6.48 4.04 -12.06
N LEU A 93 -5.36 3.33 -11.98
CA LEU A 93 -4.23 3.65 -11.13
C LEU A 93 -3.21 4.44 -11.95
N PHE A 94 -2.77 5.56 -11.41
CA PHE A 94 -1.59 6.28 -11.88
C PHE A 94 -0.40 5.82 -11.06
N LEU A 95 0.63 5.30 -11.73
CA LEU A 95 1.86 4.80 -11.13
C LEU A 95 3.02 5.69 -11.58
N THR A 96 3.75 6.30 -10.65
CA THR A 96 5.04 6.92 -10.98
C THR A 96 6.18 6.09 -10.43
N SER A 97 7.15 5.66 -11.25
CA SER A 97 8.24 4.79 -10.80
C SER A 97 9.62 5.21 -11.32
N ASN A 98 10.68 4.94 -10.55
CA ASN A 98 12.08 5.09 -10.98
C ASN A 98 12.64 3.83 -11.69
N ALA A 99 11.79 2.85 -12.04
CA ALA A 99 12.19 1.64 -12.73
C ALA A 99 12.94 1.93 -14.06
N ASP A 100 13.69 0.93 -14.54
CA ASP A 100 14.43 0.98 -15.81
C ASP A 100 15.49 2.11 -15.91
N GLY A 101 15.99 2.59 -14.77
CA GLY A 101 17.01 3.64 -14.71
C GLY A 101 16.46 5.06 -14.86
N ASN A 102 15.13 5.22 -14.84
CA ASN A 102 14.47 6.51 -14.97
C ASN A 102 14.46 7.28 -13.66
N VAL A 103 15.59 7.91 -13.35
CA VAL A 103 15.72 8.80 -12.17
C VAL A 103 14.68 9.95 -12.14
N ASN A 104 14.08 10.28 -13.29
CA ASN A 104 13.05 11.33 -13.42
C ASN A 104 11.59 10.83 -13.37
N ARG A 105 11.38 9.55 -13.02
CA ARG A 105 10.06 8.90 -12.85
C ARG A 105 9.21 8.78 -14.13
N GLU A 106 8.71 7.59 -14.44
CA GLU A 106 7.77 7.36 -15.55
C GLU A 106 6.33 7.19 -15.05
N LEU A 107 5.34 7.71 -15.79
CA LEU A 107 3.91 7.53 -15.48
C LEU A 107 3.33 6.34 -16.25
N HIS A 108 2.81 5.36 -15.53
CA HIS A 108 2.00 4.27 -16.09
C HIS A 108 0.54 4.42 -15.68
N VAL A 109 -0.37 4.03 -16.58
CA VAL A 109 -1.81 3.99 -16.33
C VAL A 109 -2.28 2.55 -16.43
N ALA A 110 -2.85 2.01 -15.35
CA ALA A 110 -3.44 0.66 -15.32
C ALA A 110 -4.91 0.75 -14.93
N SER A 111 -5.79 0.03 -15.62
CA SER A 111 -7.20 -0.11 -15.21
C SER A 111 -7.35 -1.20 -14.15
N HIS A 112 -8.19 -0.97 -13.13
CA HIS A 112 -8.51 -1.94 -12.07
C HIS A 112 -10.02 -2.25 -12.01
#